data_AF-A0ABD2E318-F1
#
_entry.id   AF-A0ABD2E318-F1
#
_cell.length_a   1.000
_cell.length_b   1.000
_cell.length_c   1.000
_cell.angle_alpha   90.00
_cell.angle_beta   90.00
_cell.angle_gamma   90.00
#
_symmetry.space_group_name_H-M   'P 1'
#
loop_
_entity.id
_entity.type
_entity.pdbx_description
1 polymer ?
#
loop_
_entity_poly.entity_id
_entity_poly.type
_entity_poly.pdbx_seq_one_letter_code
_entity_poly.pdbx_strand_id
1 'polypeptide(L)'
;YKLNRLNSVVGEYANACLQVAQDCGTDVLDLWTLMQKDSQDFSPYLSDGLHLSPKGNEFLFSHLWPLIEKKVSSLPLLLPYWRDVAEAKPELSLLGDGDH
;
A
#
# COMPACT_ATOMS: atom_id res chain seq x y z
N TYR A 1 -31.80 -11.60 11.23
CA TYR A 1 -30.76 -10.57 11.37
C TYR A 1 -30.73 -9.70 10.13
N LYS A 2 -30.74 -8.37 10.28
CA LYS A 2 -30.63 -7.43 9.15
C LYS A 2 -29.14 -7.24 8.84
N LEU A 3 -28.73 -7.54 7.61
CA LEU A 3 -27.35 -7.33 7.17
C LEU A 3 -27.08 -5.82 7.07
N ASN A 4 -25.96 -5.37 7.62
CA ASN A 4 -25.50 -3.97 7.61
C ASN A 4 -24.45 -3.72 6.51
N ARG A 5 -24.57 -4.42 5.37
CA ARG A 5 -23.68 -4.31 4.21
C ARG A 5 -24.00 -3.04 3.41
N LEU A 6 -23.84 -1.88 4.05
CA LEU A 6 -24.09 -0.56 3.48
C LEU A 6 -22.78 0.18 3.35
N ASN A 7 -22.60 0.91 2.25
CA ASN A 7 -21.41 1.73 2.05
C ASN A 7 -21.23 2.79 3.14
N SER A 8 -22.32 3.30 3.72
CA SER A 8 -22.28 4.23 4.85
C SER A 8 -21.65 3.60 6.11
N VAL A 9 -21.93 2.33 6.37
CA VAL A 9 -21.36 1.58 7.50
C VAL A 9 -19.88 1.30 7.27
N VAL A 10 -19.46 1.08 6.02
CA VAL A 10 -18.03 1.00 5.66
C VAL A 10 -17.32 2.31 5.98
N GLY A 11 -17.94 3.46 5.70
CA GLY A 11 -17.40 4.78 6.06
C GLY A 11 -17.24 4.99 7.57
N GLU A 12 -18.20 4.53 8.38
CA GLU A 12 -18.06 4.55 9.85
C GLU A 12 -16.86 3.73 10.34
N TYR A 13 -16.67 2.54 9.77
CA TYR A 13 -15.53 1.69 10.09
C TYR A 13 -14.20 2.28 9.60
N ALA A 14 -14.18 2.86 8.40
CA ALA A 14 -13.00 3.54 7.87
C ALA A 14 -12.57 4.67 8.80
N ASN A 15 -13.50 5.52 9.26
CA ASN A 15 -13.21 6.57 10.22
C ASN A 15 -12.65 6.04 11.55
N ALA A 16 -13.19 4.94 12.07
CA ALA A 16 -12.64 4.30 13.26
C ALA A 16 -11.19 3.81 13.05
N CYS A 17 -10.88 3.23 11.88
CA CYS A 17 -9.52 2.84 11.52
C CYS A 17 -8.57 4.05 11.40
N LEU A 18 -9.03 5.19 10.88
CA LEU A 18 -8.24 6.42 10.83
C LEU A 18 -7.87 6.91 12.23
N GLN A 19 -8.82 6.88 13.17
CA GLN A 19 -8.55 7.26 14.56
C GLN A 19 -7.50 6.35 15.19
N VAL A 20 -7.63 5.04 15.02
CA VAL A 20 -6.64 4.07 15.54
C VAL A 20 -5.25 4.31 14.93
N ALA A 21 -5.17 4.59 13.63
CA ALA A 21 -3.89 4.89 12.99
C ALA A 21 -3.23 6.15 13.58
N GLN A 22 -4.03 7.19 13.85
CA GLN A 22 -3.57 8.40 14.52
C GLN A 22 -3.07 8.10 15.95
N ASP A 23 -3.84 7.34 16.72
CA ASP A 23 -3.50 6.96 18.10
C ASP A 23 -2.20 6.12 18.15
N CYS A 24 -1.97 5.29 17.14
CA CYS A 24 -0.76 4.49 17.00
C CYS A 24 0.42 5.24 16.34
N GLY A 25 0.21 6.47 15.85
CA GLY A 25 1.24 7.24 15.14
C GLY A 25 1.69 6.58 13.82
N THR A 26 0.83 5.81 13.16
CA THR A 26 1.13 5.18 11.87
C THR A 26 0.48 5.94 10.72
N ASP A 27 1.15 5.95 9.57
CA ASP A 27 0.54 6.43 8.32
C ASP A 27 -0.67 5.55 7.96
N VAL A 28 -1.68 6.16 7.33
CA VAL A 28 -2.92 5.50 6.93
C VAL A 28 -3.41 6.02 5.59
N LEU A 29 -4.01 5.12 4.80
CA LEU A 29 -4.67 5.47 3.55
C LEU A 29 -6.18 5.40 3.74
N ASP A 30 -6.86 6.54 3.65
CA ASP A 30 -8.32 6.61 3.63
C ASP A 30 -8.87 6.27 2.25
N LEU A 31 -8.83 4.97 1.91
CA LEU A 31 -9.28 4.49 0.62
C LEU A 31 -10.78 4.74 0.40
N TRP A 32 -11.59 4.66 1.46
CA TRP A 32 -13.03 4.86 1.37
C TRP A 32 -13.34 6.29 0.93
N THR A 33 -12.80 7.31 1.61
CA THR A 33 -13.02 8.70 1.21
C THR A 33 -12.50 8.99 -0.20
N LEU A 34 -11.34 8.43 -0.57
CA LEU A 34 -10.78 8.57 -1.92
C LEU A 34 -11.69 8.00 -3.01
N MET A 35 -12.27 6.82 -2.79
CA MET A 35 -13.22 6.22 -3.73
C MET A 35 -14.52 7.02 -3.83
N GLN A 36 -14.93 7.70 -2.76
CA GLN A 36 -16.17 8.48 -2.66
C GLN A 36 -16.03 9.93 -3.17
N LYS A 37 -14.80 10.40 -3.42
CA LYS A 37 -14.50 11.79 -3.77
C LYS A 37 -15.31 12.27 -4.98
N ASP A 38 -15.76 13.52 -4.92
CA ASP A 38 -16.53 14.19 -5.98
C ASP A 38 -17.84 13.47 -6.38
N SER A 39 -18.37 12.62 -5.50
CA SER A 39 -19.56 11.79 -5.77
C SER A 39 -19.41 10.91 -7.02
N GLN A 40 -18.18 10.49 -7.33
CA GLN A 40 -17.90 9.61 -8.47
C GLN A 40 -18.52 8.23 -8.27
N ASP A 41 -18.83 7.56 -9.39
CA ASP A 41 -19.18 6.15 -9.35
C ASP A 41 -17.93 5.31 -9.06
N PHE A 42 -17.87 4.71 -7.87
CA PHE A 42 -16.79 3.83 -7.45
C PHE A 42 -16.99 2.38 -7.92
N SER A 43 -18.14 2.03 -8.52
CA SER A 43 -18.43 0.67 -9.00
C SER A 43 -17.34 0.10 -9.94
N PRO A 44 -16.67 0.90 -10.82
CA PRO A 44 -15.61 0.38 -11.67
C PRO A 44 -14.36 -0.07 -10.89
N TYR A 45 -14.19 0.36 -9.64
CA TYR A 45 -13.09 -0.07 -8.77
C TYR A 45 -13.36 -1.45 -8.14
N LEU A 46 -14.56 -2.01 -8.29
CA LEU A 46 -14.95 -3.29 -7.71
C LEU A 46 -15.26 -4.32 -8.81
N SER A 47 -14.85 -5.57 -8.61
CA SER A 47 -15.07 -6.65 -9.58
C SER A 47 -16.44 -7.32 -9.40
N ASP A 48 -16.85 -7.51 -8.15
CA ASP A 48 -18.08 -8.22 -7.75
C ASP A 48 -18.92 -7.40 -6.74
N GLY A 49 -18.60 -6.11 -6.58
CA GLY A 49 -19.19 -5.24 -5.57
C GLY A 49 -18.52 -5.30 -4.20
N LEU A 50 -17.45 -6.09 -4.04
CA LEU A 50 -16.66 -6.15 -2.80
C LEU A 50 -15.14 -6.16 -3.07
N HIS A 51 -14.65 -7.10 -3.89
CA HIS A 51 -13.24 -7.20 -4.22
C HIS A 51 -12.82 -6.11 -5.21
N LEU A 52 -11.56 -5.68 -5.15
CA LEU A 52 -11.03 -4.72 -6.10
C LEU A 52 -10.98 -5.31 -7.52
N SER A 53 -11.42 -4.51 -8.50
CA SER A 53 -11.16 -4.76 -9.91
C SER A 53 -9.69 -4.46 -10.26
N PRO A 54 -9.21 -4.78 -11.48
CA PRO A 54 -7.90 -4.31 -11.93
C PRO A 54 -7.73 -2.79 -11.81
N LYS A 55 -8.77 -2.03 -12.17
CA LYS A 55 -8.80 -0.57 -12.02
C LYS A 55 -8.76 -0.14 -10.54
N GLY A 56 -9.46 -0.87 -9.66
CA GLY A 56 -9.42 -0.61 -8.22
C GLY A 56 -8.05 -0.89 -7.60
N ASN A 57 -7.35 -1.93 -8.06
CA ASN A 57 -5.98 -2.23 -7.63
C ASN A 57 -4.99 -1.15 -8.08
N GLU A 58 -5.10 -0.66 -9.31
CA GLU A 58 -4.27 0.46 -9.80
C GLU A 58 -4.54 1.75 -9.01
N PHE A 59 -5.81 2.02 -8.71
CA PHE A 59 -6.22 3.15 -7.88
C PHE A 59 -5.64 3.05 -6.46
N LEU A 60 -5.72 1.87 -5.83
CA LEU A 60 -5.10 1.63 -4.52
C LEU A 60 -3.58 1.82 -4.60
N PHE A 61 -2.92 1.23 -5.59
CA PHE A 61 -1.47 1.30 -5.74
C PHE A 61 -0.97 2.75 -5.85
N SER A 62 -1.60 3.58 -6.69
CA SER A 62 -1.15 4.96 -6.92
C SER A 62 -1.22 5.84 -5.66
N HIS A 63 -2.14 5.55 -4.74
CA HIS A 63 -2.26 6.28 -3.48
C HIS A 63 -1.48 5.64 -2.33
N LEU A 64 -1.30 4.32 -2.34
CA LEU A 64 -0.58 3.59 -1.31
C LEU A 64 0.95 3.70 -1.49
N TRP A 65 1.43 3.65 -2.73
CA TRP A 65 2.87 3.63 -3.02
C TRP A 65 3.63 4.81 -2.42
N PRO A 66 3.17 6.08 -2.49
CA PRO A 66 3.87 7.20 -1.86
C PRO A 66 4.08 7.03 -0.34
N LEU A 67 3.12 6.40 0.35
CA LEU A 67 3.24 6.12 1.79
C LEU A 67 4.30 5.05 2.07
N ILE A 68 4.34 4.00 1.23
CA ILE A 68 5.34 2.93 1.32
C ILE A 68 6.73 3.46 0.96
N GLU A 69 6.85 4.16 -0.17
CA GLU A 69 8.10 4.72 -0.69
C GLU A 69 8.78 5.64 0.33
N LYS A 70 8.02 6.48 1.04
CA LYS A 70 8.55 7.30 2.14
C LYS A 70 9.22 6.47 3.24
N LYS A 71 8.74 5.25 3.50
CA LYS A 71 9.28 4.34 4.52
C LYS A 71 10.45 3.51 4.00
N VAL A 72 10.44 3.14 2.71
CA VAL A 72 11.38 2.14 2.17
C VAL A 72 12.47 2.71 1.26
N SER A 73 12.33 3.95 0.78
CA SER A 73 13.28 4.55 -0.19
C SER A 73 14.70 4.72 0.34
N SER A 74 14.87 4.80 1.66
CA SER A 74 16.19 4.87 2.31
C SER A 74 16.75 3.50 2.67
N LEU A 75 15.97 2.42 2.52
CA LEU A 75 16.44 1.08 2.87
C LEU A 75 17.44 0.60 1.82
N PRO A 76 18.59 0.06 2.23
CA PRO A 76 19.55 -0.49 1.29
C PRO A 76 19.00 -1.76 0.65
N LEU A 77 19.45 -2.04 -0.56
CA LEU A 77 19.30 -3.38 -1.13
C LEU A 77 20.12 -4.35 -0.28
N LEU A 78 19.52 -5.46 0.14
CA LEU A 78 20.19 -6.49 0.96
C LEU A 78 21.34 -7.18 0.20
N LEU A 79 21.27 -7.20 -1.12
CA LEU A 79 22.22 -7.84 -2.01
C LEU A 79 22.58 -6.90 -3.15
N PRO A 80 23.77 -7.05 -3.75
CA PRO A 80 24.16 -6.26 -4.91
C PRO A 80 23.16 -6.43 -6.05
N TYR A 81 23.06 -5.40 -6.89
CA TYR A 81 22.34 -5.53 -8.14
C TYR A 81 23.02 -6.58 -9.02
N TRP A 82 22.24 -7.36 -9.78
CA TRP A 82 22.77 -8.54 -10.48
C TRP A 82 23.93 -8.24 -11.45
N ARG A 83 23.99 -7.01 -11.99
CA ARG A 83 25.10 -6.58 -12.88
C ARG A 83 26.40 -6.30 -12.14
N ASP A 84 26.32 -6.11 -10.83
CA ASP A 84 27.45 -5.79 -9.97
C ASP A 84 28.03 -7.06 -9.30
N VAL A 85 27.46 -8.24 -9.60
CA VAL A 85 27.95 -9.54 -9.13
C VAL A 85 29.10 -10.02 -10.02
N ALA A 86 30.26 -10.29 -9.42
CA ALA A 86 31.42 -10.79 -10.13
C ALA A 86 31.22 -12.27 -10.52
N GLU A 87 31.10 -12.56 -11.82
CA GLU A 87 30.84 -13.92 -12.33
C GLU A 87 31.85 -14.96 -11.80
N ALA A 88 33.13 -14.59 -11.75
CA ALA A 88 34.19 -15.52 -11.36
C ALA A 88 34.15 -15.92 -9.88
N LYS A 89 33.59 -15.07 -9.00
CA LYS A 89 33.54 -15.24 -7.53
C LYS A 89 32.34 -14.48 -6.93
N PRO A 90 31.10 -14.91 -7.21
CA PRO A 90 29.90 -14.17 -6.83
C PRO A 90 29.75 -14.01 -5.31
N GLU A 91 30.32 -14.91 -4.52
CA GLU A 91 30.34 -14.86 -3.07
C GLU A 91 31.07 -13.62 -2.52
N LEU A 92 32.05 -13.09 -3.24
CA LEU A 92 32.77 -11.88 -2.84
C LEU A 92 31.91 -10.62 -3.02
N SER A 93 30.95 -10.65 -3.94
CA SER A 93 29.98 -9.56 -4.13
C SER A 93 28.90 -9.52 -3.05
N LEU A 94 28.78 -10.56 -2.22
CA LEU A 94 27.78 -10.65 -1.15
C LEU A 94 28.24 -10.03 0.18
N LEU A 95 29.53 -9.65 0.31
CA LEU A 95 30.14 -9.28 1.59
C LEU A 95 29.84 -7.84 2.04
N GLY A 96 29.25 -6.99 1.19
CA GLY A 96 28.98 -5.59 1.48
C GLY A 96 30.25 -4.75 1.68
N ASP A 97 30.18 -3.44 1.42
CA ASP A 97 31.21 -2.52 1.90
C ASP A 97 31.06 -2.43 3.42
N GLY A 98 32.03 -2.95 4.17
CA GLY A 98 31.96 -3.16 5.61
C GLY A 98 31.99 -1.89 6.47
N ASP A 99 31.09 -0.93 6.24
CA ASP A 99 30.88 0.22 7.12
C ASP A 99 29.56 0.06 7.89
N HIS A 100 29.70 -0.37 9.15
CA HIS A 100 28.73 -0.20 10.23
C HIS A 100 29.12 1.01 11.07
#